data_AF-A0A3D1CPE1-F1
#
_entry.id   AF-A0A3D1CPE1-F1
#
_cell.length_a   1.000
_cell.length_b   1.000
_cell.length_c   1.000
_cell.angle_alpha   90.00
_cell.angle_beta   90.00
_cell.angle_gamma   90.00
#
_symmetry.space_group_name_H-M   'P 1'
#
loop_
_entity.id
_entity.type
_entity.pdbx_description
1 polymer ?
#
loop_
_entity_poly.entity_id
_entity_poly.type
_entity_poly.pdbx_seq_one_letter_code
_entity_poly.pdbx_strand_id
1 'polypeptide(L)' 'MEQITYPESYQDSATQALKVPPHSVEAEQSVLGGLMLDNSAWEQVSDLLVEQDFYRHDHQLI' A
#
# COMPACT_ATOMS: atom_id res chain seq x y z
N MET A 1 4.05 31.81 38.79
CA MET A 1 4.31 31.55 37.36
C MET A 1 4.04 30.07 37.14
N GLU A 2 2.79 29.69 36.87
CA GLU A 2 2.49 28.33 36.42
C GLU A 2 3.22 28.03 35.11
N GLN A 3 4.08 27.02 35.12
CA GLN A 3 4.63 26.45 33.90
C GLN A 3 3.49 25.78 33.14
N ILE A 4 3.18 26.31 31.96
CA ILE A 4 2.28 25.66 31.03
C ILE A 4 3.04 24.47 30.44
N THR A 5 2.80 23.28 30.98
CA THR A 5 3.22 22.02 30.35
C THR A 5 2.36 21.83 29.11
N TYR A 6 2.96 22.01 27.93
CA TYR A 6 2.32 21.63 26.68
C TYR A 6 2.27 20.10 26.63
N PRO A 7 1.08 19.49 26.44
CA PRO A 7 1.00 18.04 26.27
C PRO A 7 1.80 17.64 25.03
N GLU A 8 2.50 16.51 25.12
CA GLU A 8 3.25 15.95 23.98
C GLU A 8 2.34 15.87 22.75
N SER A 9 2.91 16.24 21.60
CA SER A 9 2.20 16.32 20.32
C SER A 9 1.37 15.07 20.10
N TYR A 10 0.05 15.20 20.19
CA TYR A 10 -0.87 14.18 19.73
C TYR A 10 -0.62 14.00 18.23
N GLN A 11 0.07 12.93 17.87
CA GLN A 11 0.17 12.52 16.48
C GLN A 11 -1.23 12.13 16.04
N ASP A 12 -1.89 13.04 15.33
CA ASP A 12 -3.18 12.77 14.74
C ASP A 12 -3.00 11.74 13.62
N SER A 13 -3.36 10.49 13.91
CA SER A 13 -3.30 9.36 12.98
C SER A 13 -4.07 9.62 11.69
N ALA A 14 -5.13 10.43 11.72
CA ALA A 14 -5.86 10.81 10.51
C ALA A 14 -5.01 11.71 9.61
N THR A 15 -4.23 12.61 10.20
CA THR A 15 -3.29 13.46 9.45
C THR A 15 -2.09 12.64 8.95
N GLN A 16 -1.69 11.58 9.65
CA GLN A 16 -0.64 10.66 9.17
C GLN A 16 -1.10 9.83 7.96
N ALA A 17 -2.36 9.38 7.92
CA ALA A 17 -2.89 8.62 6.80
C ALA A 17 -2.91 9.42 5.48
N LEU A 18 -3.10 10.75 5.55
CA LEU A 18 -3.05 11.64 4.37
C LEU A 18 -1.66 11.76 3.75
N LYS A 19 -0.60 11.38 4.47
CA LYS A 19 0.79 11.43 3.96
C LYS A 19 1.18 10.16 3.22
N VAL A 20 0.35 9.14 3.25
CA VAL A 20 0.62 7.88 2.56
C VAL A 20 0.04 7.95 1.15
N PRO A 21 0.82 7.60 0.11
CA PRO A 21 0.30 7.48 -1.24
C PRO A 21 -0.93 6.56 -1.28
N PRO A 22 -1.93 6.85 -2.12
CA PRO A 22 -3.10 5.99 -2.27
C PRO A 22 -2.65 4.62 -2.77
N HIS A 23 -3.06 3.58 -2.05
CA HIS A 23 -2.75 2.18 -2.36
C HIS A 23 -3.87 1.27 -1.85
N SER A 24 -3.94 0.04 -2.34
CA SER A 24 -4.87 -0.98 -1.84
C SER A 24 -4.19 -2.35 -1.77
N VAL A 25 -3.87 -2.77 -0.55
CA VAL A 25 -3.25 -4.08 -0.30
C VAL A 25 -4.17 -5.23 -0.72
N GLU A 26 -5.48 -5.07 -0.54
CA GLU A 26 -6.48 -6.08 -0.94
C GLU A 26 -6.55 -6.26 -2.46
N ALA A 27 -6.44 -5.16 -3.22
CA ALA A 27 -6.41 -5.22 -4.68
C ALA A 27 -5.13 -5.94 -5.15
N GLU A 28 -3.98 -5.61 -4.57
CA GLU A 28 -2.70 -6.29 -4.87
C GLU A 28 -2.77 -7.79 -4.61
N GLN A 29 -3.31 -8.20 -3.46
CA GLN A 29 -3.50 -9.62 -3.12
C GLN A 29 -4.45 -10.32 -4.08
N SER A 30 -5.51 -9.63 -4.52
CA SER A 30 -6.47 -10.17 -5.49
C SER A 30 -5.83 -10.42 -6.85
N VAL A 31 -4.95 -9.51 -7.31
CA VAL A 31 -4.19 -9.68 -8.56
C VAL A 31 -3.23 -10.85 -8.44
N LEU A 32 -2.39 -10.88 -7.41
CA LEU A 32 -1.43 -11.97 -7.20
C LEU A 32 -2.12 -13.32 -7.05
N GLY A 33 -3.18 -13.38 -6.25
CA GLY A 33 -3.99 -14.58 -6.08
C GLY A 33 -4.64 -15.04 -7.39
N GLY A 34 -5.15 -14.10 -8.20
CA GLY A 34 -5.71 -14.39 -9.53
C GLY A 34 -4.66 -14.99 -10.47
N LEU A 35 -3.47 -14.40 -10.54
CA LEU A 35 -2.36 -14.91 -11.36
C LEU A 35 -1.87 -16.29 -10.88
N MET A 36 -1.84 -16.52 -9.57
CA MET A 36 -1.50 -17.84 -9.00
C MET A 36 -2.52 -18.93 -9.36
N LEU A 37 -3.80 -18.57 -9.53
CA LEU A 37 -4.86 -19.50 -9.92
C LEU A 37 -4.88 -19.74 -11.43
N ASP A 38 -4.61 -18.71 -12.22
CA ASP A 38 -4.60 -18.75 -13.68
C ASP A 38 -3.35 -18.03 -14.23
N ASN A 39 -2.31 -18.82 -14.50
CA ASN A 39 -1.07 -18.29 -15.08
C ASN A 39 -1.27 -17.73 -16.50
N SER A 40 -2.32 -18.12 -17.22
CA SER A 40 -2.57 -17.60 -18.58
C SER A 40 -3.10 -16.17 -18.56
N ALA A 41 -3.66 -15.72 -17.44
CA ALA A 41 -4.10 -14.34 -17.25
C ALA A 41 -2.92 -13.35 -17.29
N TRP A 42 -1.68 -13.81 -17.08
CA TRP A 42 -0.49 -12.97 -17.18
C TRP A 42 -0.36 -12.31 -18.55
N GLU A 43 -0.63 -13.02 -19.64
CA GLU A 43 -0.54 -12.47 -21.00
C GLU A 43 -1.48 -11.29 -21.24
N GLN A 44 -2.56 -11.18 -20.45
CA GLN A 44 -3.53 -10.09 -20.58
C GLN A 44 -3.12 -8.84 -19.80
N VAL A 45 -2.31 -8.99 -18.75
CA VAL A 45 -2.03 -7.91 -17.79
C VAL A 45 -0.58 -7.41 -17.84
N SER A 46 0.35 -8.18 -18.44
CA SER A 46 1.78 -7.85 -18.46
C SER A 46 2.13 -6.53 -19.15
N ASP A 47 1.25 -6.04 -20.03
CA ASP A 47 1.43 -4.74 -20.70
C ASP A 47 0.98 -3.54 -19.84
N LEU A 48 0.22 -3.81 -18.77
CA LEU A 48 -0.41 -2.79 -17.92
C LEU A 48 0.15 -2.76 -16.50
N LEU A 49 0.72 -3.87 -16.04
CA LEU A 49 1.17 -4.04 -14.67
C LEU A 49 2.64 -4.49 -14.66
N VAL A 50 3.48 -3.72 -13.97
CA VAL A 50 4.86 -4.10 -13.66
C VAL A 50 5.04 -4.26 -12.16
N GLU A 51 6.11 -4.95 -11.77
CA GLU A 51 6.44 -5.19 -10.35
C GLU A 51 6.49 -3.91 -9.51
N GLN A 52 6.96 -2.77 -10.06
CA GLN A 52 7.02 -1.49 -9.34
C GLN A 52 5.65 -0.86 -9.05
N ASP A 53 4.57 -1.33 -9.69
CA ASP A 53 3.22 -0.81 -9.46
C ASP A 53 2.62 -1.31 -8.13
N PHE A 54 3.17 -2.38 -7.56
CA PHE A 54 2.80 -2.86 -6.23
C PHE A 54 3.39 -1.94 -5.17
N TYR A 55 2.56 -1.48 -4.22
CA TYR A 55 3.00 -0.59 -3.16
C TYR A 55 3.88 -1.30 -2.14
N ARG A 56 3.54 -2.55 -1.79
CA ARG A 56 4.32 -3.31 -0.80
C ARG A 56 5.49 -4.04 -1.44
N HIS A 57 6.67 -3.86 -0.86
CA HIS A 57 7.89 -4.47 -1.37
C HIS A 57 7.85 -6.01 -1.41
N ASP A 58 7.19 -6.67 -0.46
CA ASP A 58 7.01 -8.12 -0.48
C ASP A 58 6.18 -8.60 -1.67
N HIS A 59 5.23 -7.79 -2.16
CA HIS A 59 4.46 -8.10 -3.36
C HIS A 59 5.24 -7.85 -4.66
N GLN A 60 6.17 -6.88 -4.66
CA GLN A 60 7.06 -6.61 -5.80
C GLN A 60 8.02 -7.78 -6.10
N LEU A 61 8.28 -8.64 -5.12
CA LEU A 61 9.28 -9.73 -5.20
C LEU A 61 8.70 -11.10 -5.60
N ILE A 62 7.38 -11.18 -5.82
CA ILE A 62 6.67 -12.41 -6.20
C ILE A 62 6.76 -12.60 -7.72
#